data_AF-A0A2M7PLA8-F1
#
_entry.id   AF-A0A2M7PLA8-F1
#
_cell.length_a   1.000
_cell.length_b   1.000
_cell.length_c   1.000
_cell.angle_alpha   90.00
_cell.angle_beta   90.00
_cell.angle_gamma   90.00
#
_symmetry.space_group_name_H-M   'P 1'
#
loop_
_entity.id
_entity.type
_entity.pdbx_description
1 polymer ?
#
loop_
_entity_poly.entity_id
_entity_poly.type
_entity_poly.pdbx_seq_one_letter_code
_entity_poly.pdbx_strand_id
1 'polypeptide(L)'
;MIKINNRKKMGARIILLYGKQNEGKTTRLLEIFDELNKLKTVMAGFAAPGVWHNGQKTGYNLLVLPTRNLLPLASIIPDQNPVQHGRFFFNQATIDHGNQLILNAIKTKPAMFFIDEIGRFELESHIWHDSFRLITHIKNMTLIVGVREQYLAGVKEKFKLQKTTDFHISTDIKIIIKCMQKLASLGNQD
;
A
#
# COMPACT_ATOMS: atom_id res chain seq x y z
N MET A 1 -33.34 16.82 25.02
CA MET A 1 -33.18 15.61 24.19
C MET A 1 -31.89 15.74 23.39
N ILE A 2 -30.79 15.17 23.90
CA ILE A 2 -29.47 15.27 23.25
C ILE A 2 -29.47 14.29 22.08
N LYS A 3 -29.35 14.78 20.84
CA LYS A 3 -29.05 13.94 19.68
C LYS A 3 -27.65 13.37 19.86
N ILE A 4 -27.56 12.15 20.38
CA ILE A 4 -26.34 11.36 20.36
C ILE A 4 -26.03 11.11 18.89
N ASN A 5 -25.12 11.92 18.34
CA ASN A 5 -24.61 11.73 16.99
C ASN A 5 -23.79 10.43 17.01
N ASN A 6 -24.42 9.35 16.59
CA ASN A 6 -23.81 8.03 16.42
C ASN A 6 -22.83 8.08 15.23
N ARG A 7 -21.71 8.81 15.39
CA ARG A 7 -20.62 8.83 14.40
C ARG A 7 -19.99 7.44 14.38
N LYS A 8 -20.43 6.60 13.44
CA LYS A 8 -19.78 5.31 13.11
C LYS A 8 -18.27 5.50 13.12
N LYS A 9 -17.55 4.73 13.95
CA LYS A 9 -16.08 4.65 13.93
C LYS A 9 -15.66 4.09 12.55
N MET A 10 -15.46 4.95 11.56
CA MET A 10 -14.84 4.56 10.30
C MET A 10 -13.33 4.81 10.41
N GLY A 11 -12.54 3.76 10.22
CA GLY A 11 -11.07 3.83 10.10
C GLY A 11 -10.65 4.47 8.77
N ALA A 12 -9.46 4.11 8.28
CA ALA A 12 -8.97 4.61 7.00
C ALA A 12 -9.93 4.21 5.87
N ARG A 13 -10.02 5.07 4.84
CA ARG A 13 -10.65 4.66 3.57
C ARG A 13 -9.64 3.80 2.84
N ILE A 14 -10.03 2.63 2.35
CA ILE A 14 -9.08 1.69 1.76
C ILE A 14 -9.48 1.41 0.32
N ILE A 15 -8.55 1.64 -0.59
CA ILE A 15 -8.67 1.30 -2.00
C ILE A 15 -7.71 0.16 -2.27
N LEU A 16 -8.24 -0.96 -2.77
CA LEU A 16 -7.47 -2.14 -3.12
C LEU A 16 -7.28 -2.20 -4.63
N LEU A 17 -6.03 -2.14 -5.08
CA LEU A 17 -5.64 -2.38 -6.47
C LEU A 17 -5.23 -3.85 -6.60
N TYR A 18 -6.07 -4.66 -7.23
CA TYR A 18 -5.85 -6.10 -7.32
C TYR A 18 -5.61 -6.60 -8.74
N GLY A 19 -4.88 -7.70 -8.82
CA GLY A 19 -4.54 -8.40 -10.06
C GLY A 19 -3.56 -9.54 -9.79
N LYS A 20 -3.32 -10.36 -10.80
CA LYS A 20 -2.42 -11.51 -10.77
C LYS A 20 -0.97 -11.11 -10.51
N GLN A 21 -0.16 -12.09 -10.12
CA GLN A 21 1.27 -11.87 -9.95
C GLN A 21 1.90 -11.42 -11.28
N ASN A 22 2.79 -10.42 -11.22
CA ASN A 22 3.47 -9.83 -12.38
C ASN A 22 2.57 -9.17 -13.44
N GLU A 23 1.30 -8.88 -13.13
CA GLU A 23 0.36 -8.27 -14.09
C GLU A 23 0.52 -6.73 -14.20
N GLY A 24 1.48 -6.13 -13.49
CA GLY A 24 1.74 -4.67 -13.58
C GLY A 24 1.16 -3.82 -12.45
N LYS A 25 0.77 -4.42 -11.31
CA LYS A 25 0.27 -3.69 -10.13
C LYS A 25 1.17 -2.52 -9.70
N THR A 26 2.47 -2.76 -9.53
CA THR A 26 3.44 -1.73 -9.15
C THR A 26 3.43 -0.58 -10.15
N THR A 27 3.43 -0.87 -11.45
CA THR A 27 3.37 0.14 -12.52
C THR A 27 2.09 0.97 -12.39
N ARG A 28 0.93 0.31 -12.30
CA ARG A 28 -0.36 1.01 -12.19
C ARG A 28 -0.46 1.86 -10.92
N LEU A 29 0.07 1.38 -9.81
CA LEU A 29 0.10 2.11 -8.54
C LEU A 29 0.95 3.40 -8.66
N LEU A 30 2.08 3.32 -9.35
CA LEU A 30 2.93 4.49 -9.64
C LEU A 30 2.25 5.46 -10.63
N GLU A 31 1.58 4.97 -11.67
CA GLU A 31 0.80 5.81 -12.59
C GLU A 31 -0.27 6.60 -11.83
N ILE A 32 -1.01 5.95 -10.93
CA ILE A 32 -2.02 6.59 -10.08
C ILE A 32 -1.38 7.66 -9.19
N PHE A 33 -0.23 7.35 -8.57
CA PHE A 33 0.51 8.31 -7.76
C PHE A 33 0.88 9.55 -8.57
N ASP A 34 1.43 9.38 -9.78
CA ASP A 34 1.87 10.48 -10.63
C ASP A 34 0.70 11.34 -11.14
N GLU A 35 -0.43 10.74 -11.50
CA GLU A 35 -1.63 11.49 -11.86
C GLU A 35 -2.19 12.32 -10.69
N LEU A 36 -2.20 11.78 -9.48
CA LEU A 36 -2.65 12.50 -8.28
C LEU A 36 -1.65 13.57 -7.84
N ASN A 37 -0.35 13.37 -8.08
CA ASN A 37 0.68 14.33 -7.69
C ASN A 37 0.55 15.64 -8.45
N LYS A 38 0.05 15.60 -9.70
CA LYS A 38 -0.31 16.80 -10.48
C LYS A 38 -1.34 17.68 -9.78
N LEU A 39 -2.12 17.13 -8.85
CA LEU A 39 -3.15 17.82 -8.08
C LEU A 39 -2.63 18.44 -6.77
N LYS A 40 -1.30 18.40 -6.53
CA LYS A 40 -0.65 18.94 -5.31
C LYS A 40 -1.21 18.39 -3.99
N THR A 41 -1.73 17.16 -4.02
CA THR A 41 -2.21 16.46 -2.83
C THR A 41 -1.00 15.98 -2.01
N VAL A 42 -1.04 16.15 -0.69
CA VAL A 42 0.01 15.61 0.20
C VAL A 42 -0.13 14.09 0.27
N MET A 43 0.82 13.39 -0.34
CA MET A 43 0.85 11.94 -0.43
C MET A 43 2.20 11.40 0.01
N ALA A 44 2.19 10.19 0.57
CA ALA A 44 3.40 9.46 0.92
C ALA A 44 3.19 7.96 0.66
N GLY A 45 4.24 7.17 0.83
CA GLY A 45 4.12 5.71 0.74
C GLY A 45 5.35 5.08 0.13
N PHE A 46 5.16 3.88 -0.40
CA PHE A 46 6.19 3.19 -1.15
C PHE A 46 5.59 2.24 -2.20
N ALA A 47 6.40 1.95 -3.21
CA ALA A 47 6.16 0.90 -4.20
C ALA A 47 7.24 -0.19 -4.10
N ALA A 48 6.99 -1.38 -4.65
CA ALA A 48 7.95 -2.48 -4.64
C ALA A 48 8.32 -2.96 -6.06
N PRO A 49 9.01 -2.12 -6.88
CA PRO A 49 9.40 -2.52 -8.23
C PRO A 49 10.29 -3.76 -8.20
N GLY A 50 10.04 -4.69 -9.12
CA GLY A 50 10.84 -5.90 -9.28
C GLY A 50 12.21 -5.59 -9.88
N VAL A 51 13.24 -6.26 -9.38
CA VAL A 51 14.58 -6.31 -9.98
C VAL A 51 14.64 -7.49 -10.95
N TRP A 52 15.13 -7.24 -12.16
CA TRP A 52 15.16 -8.23 -13.23
C TRP A 52 16.58 -8.42 -13.76
N HIS A 53 16.97 -9.67 -13.98
CA HIS A 53 18.21 -10.05 -14.63
C HIS A 53 17.92 -11.16 -15.64
N ASN A 54 18.32 -10.99 -16.90
CA ASN A 54 18.09 -11.95 -17.99
C ASN A 54 16.63 -12.44 -18.09
N GLY A 55 15.67 -11.51 -18.00
CA GLY A 55 14.23 -11.81 -18.08
C GLY A 55 13.63 -12.49 -16.83
N GLN A 56 14.43 -12.78 -15.81
CA GLN A 56 13.96 -13.36 -14.56
C GLN A 56 13.92 -12.31 -13.45
N LYS A 57 12.85 -12.33 -12.66
CA LYS A 57 12.74 -11.48 -11.46
C LYS A 57 13.62 -12.04 -10.35
N THR A 58 14.72 -11.35 -10.07
CA THR A 58 15.74 -11.69 -9.08
C THR A 58 15.52 -11.02 -7.73
N GLY A 59 14.63 -10.03 -7.64
CA GLY A 59 14.39 -9.35 -6.37
C GLY A 59 13.34 -8.25 -6.46
N TYR A 60 13.34 -7.41 -5.43
CA TYR A 60 12.50 -6.23 -5.28
C TYR A 60 13.29 -5.11 -4.60
N ASN A 61 13.00 -3.87 -4.99
CA ASN A 61 13.42 -2.69 -4.25
C ASN A 61 12.22 -2.08 -3.53
N LEU A 62 12.45 -1.39 -2.42
CA LEU A 62 11.50 -0.45 -1.83
C LEU A 62 11.75 0.92 -2.47
N LEU A 63 10.76 1.44 -3.20
CA LEU A 63 10.79 2.78 -3.79
C LEU A 63 9.95 3.72 -2.91
N VAL A 64 10.62 4.62 -2.18
CA VAL A 64 9.97 5.58 -1.28
C VAL A 64 9.30 6.70 -2.08
N LEU A 65 8.08 7.09 -1.69
CA LEU A 65 7.30 8.16 -2.30
C LEU A 65 7.10 9.33 -1.29
N PRO A 66 7.25 10.60 -1.71
CA PRO A 66 7.50 11.08 -3.07
C PRO A 66 8.97 11.14 -3.49
N THR A 67 9.93 10.90 -2.58
CA THR A 67 11.37 11.17 -2.82
C THR A 67 11.99 10.34 -3.93
N ARG A 68 11.37 9.21 -4.29
CA ARG A 68 11.88 8.22 -5.25
C ARG A 68 13.20 7.57 -4.82
N ASN A 69 13.51 7.58 -3.52
CA ASN A 69 14.66 6.86 -2.99
C ASN A 69 14.44 5.35 -3.14
N LEU A 70 15.45 4.63 -3.62
CA LEU A 70 15.43 3.19 -3.82
C LEU A 70 16.30 2.49 -2.76
N LEU A 71 15.73 1.48 -2.10
CA LEU A 71 16.43 0.64 -1.14
C LEU A 71 16.28 -0.84 -1.55
N PRO A 72 17.34 -1.67 -1.47
CA PRO A 72 17.21 -3.11 -1.71
C PRO A 72 16.27 -3.74 -0.67
N LEU A 73 15.18 -4.36 -1.12
CA LEU A 73 14.19 -4.97 -0.23
C LEU A 73 14.39 -6.49 -0.14
N ALA A 74 14.48 -7.17 -1.28
CA ALA A 74 14.60 -8.61 -1.32
C ALA A 74 15.36 -9.09 -2.54
N SER A 75 16.10 -10.19 -2.41
CA SER A 75 16.91 -10.79 -3.48
C SER A 75 16.85 -12.32 -3.41
N ILE A 76 17.08 -13.00 -4.53
CA ILE A 76 17.34 -14.45 -4.55
C ILE A 76 18.74 -14.80 -4.05
N ILE A 77 19.62 -13.81 -3.93
CA ILE A 77 20.95 -13.93 -3.35
C ILE A 77 20.87 -13.47 -1.89
N PRO A 78 21.29 -14.28 -0.91
CA PRO A 78 21.27 -13.89 0.50
C PRO A 78 22.24 -12.75 0.78
N ASP A 79 21.85 -11.89 1.72
CA ASP A 79 22.70 -10.83 2.30
C ASP A 79 23.25 -11.26 3.67
N GLN A 80 23.99 -10.39 4.35
CA GLN A 80 24.45 -10.62 5.73
C GLN A 80 23.24 -10.69 6.69
N ASN A 81 23.05 -11.83 7.37
CA ASN A 81 21.90 -12.15 8.23
C ASN A 81 20.55 -12.20 7.49
N PRO A 82 20.35 -13.13 6.55
CA PRO A 82 19.19 -13.10 5.68
C PRO A 82 17.93 -13.60 6.39
N VAL A 83 16.83 -12.86 6.26
CA VAL A 83 15.49 -13.35 6.63
C VAL A 83 14.86 -13.94 5.37
N GLN A 84 14.71 -15.27 5.34
CA GLN A 84 14.15 -15.95 4.17
C GLN A 84 12.62 -16.05 4.27
N HIS A 85 11.93 -15.54 3.25
CA HIS A 85 10.50 -15.78 3.06
C HIS A 85 10.25 -16.29 1.63
N GLY A 86 9.85 -17.57 1.54
CA GLY A 86 9.78 -18.27 0.26
C GLY A 86 11.15 -18.37 -0.40
N ARG A 87 11.26 -17.93 -1.66
CA ARG A 87 12.53 -17.98 -2.43
C ARG A 87 13.40 -16.73 -2.28
N PHE A 88 12.95 -15.73 -1.55
CA PHE A 88 13.65 -14.45 -1.44
C PHE A 88 14.21 -14.28 -0.02
N PHE A 89 15.39 -13.70 0.03
CA PHE A 89 16.04 -13.19 1.23
C PHE A 89 15.76 -11.71 1.34
N PHE A 90 15.16 -11.29 2.45
CA PHE A 90 14.78 -9.92 2.70
C PHE A 90 15.85 -9.19 3.50
N ASN A 91 16.06 -7.92 3.15
CA ASN A 91 16.90 -7.01 3.91
C ASN A 91 16.08 -6.44 5.09
N GLN A 92 16.46 -6.82 6.30
CA GLN A 92 15.73 -6.42 7.51
C GLN A 92 15.71 -4.90 7.72
N ALA A 93 16.81 -4.20 7.45
CA ALA A 93 16.88 -2.74 7.62
C ALA A 93 15.89 -2.02 6.69
N THR A 94 15.68 -2.53 5.47
CA THR A 94 14.69 -2.00 4.52
C THR A 94 13.26 -2.33 4.96
N ILE A 95 13.02 -3.50 5.58
CA ILE A 95 11.72 -3.81 6.22
C ILE A 95 11.46 -2.84 7.38
N ASP A 96 12.44 -2.59 8.22
CA ASP A 96 12.29 -1.67 9.35
C ASP A 96 12.01 -0.25 8.83
N HIS A 97 12.71 0.18 7.78
CA HIS A 97 12.47 1.45 7.13
C HIS A 97 11.04 1.58 6.57
N GLY A 98 10.54 0.57 5.84
CA GLY A 98 9.17 0.58 5.32
C GLY A 98 8.11 0.61 6.43
N ASN A 99 8.32 -0.11 7.53
CA ASN A 99 7.47 -0.01 8.71
C ASN A 99 7.49 1.39 9.33
N GLN A 100 8.67 2.02 9.43
CA GLN A 100 8.77 3.40 9.92
C GLN A 100 8.06 4.40 9.01
N LEU A 101 8.07 4.21 7.69
CA LEU A 101 7.29 5.06 6.77
C LEU A 101 5.79 4.98 7.09
N ILE A 102 5.26 3.78 7.34
CA ILE A 102 3.85 3.57 7.73
C ILE A 102 3.57 4.23 9.08
N LEU A 103 4.41 4.01 10.09
CA LEU A 103 4.24 4.59 11.42
C LEU A 103 4.33 6.12 11.41
N ASN A 104 5.19 6.69 10.56
CA ASN A 104 5.28 8.13 10.39
C ASN A 104 4.02 8.69 9.71
N ALA A 105 3.45 7.99 8.74
CA ALA A 105 2.18 8.39 8.12
C ALA A 105 1.00 8.43 9.11
N ILE A 106 1.01 7.57 10.14
CA ILE A 106 0.03 7.67 11.24
C ILE A 106 0.12 9.02 11.95
N LYS A 107 1.33 9.56 12.12
CA LYS A 107 1.58 10.84 12.79
C LYS A 107 1.32 12.04 11.88
N THR A 108 1.85 12.00 10.65
CA THR A 108 1.80 13.13 9.70
C THR A 108 0.49 13.20 8.92
N LYS A 109 -0.26 12.10 8.85
CA LYS A 109 -1.58 11.98 8.22
C LYS A 109 -1.63 12.59 6.81
N PRO A 110 -0.83 12.08 5.86
CA PRO A 110 -0.98 12.47 4.47
C PRO A 110 -2.42 12.17 4.01
N ALA A 111 -2.94 12.93 3.05
CA ALA A 111 -4.27 12.68 2.52
C ALA A 111 -4.38 11.27 1.92
N MET A 112 -3.28 10.79 1.33
CA MET A 112 -3.17 9.44 0.76
C MET A 112 -1.85 8.76 1.12
N PHE A 113 -1.91 7.46 1.39
CA PHE A 113 -0.74 6.62 1.63
C PHE A 113 -0.73 5.38 0.74
N PHE A 114 0.37 5.15 0.04
CA PHE A 114 0.52 4.08 -0.95
C PHE A 114 1.35 2.91 -0.40
N ILE A 115 0.88 1.68 -0.62
CA ILE A 115 1.56 0.46 -0.18
C ILE A 115 1.52 -0.58 -1.31
N ASP A 116 2.69 -1.00 -1.77
CA ASP A 116 2.88 -2.13 -2.67
C ASP A 116 3.79 -3.16 -1.98
N GLU A 117 3.36 -4.35 -1.59
CA GLU A 117 2.03 -4.99 -1.70
C GLU A 117 1.64 -5.52 -0.30
N ILE A 118 0.35 -5.68 -0.02
CA ILE A 118 -0.14 -6.47 1.12
C ILE A 118 -0.66 -7.81 0.59
N GLY A 119 -0.04 -8.92 0.99
CA GLY A 119 -0.35 -10.23 0.45
C GLY A 119 0.11 -11.37 1.37
N ARG A 120 0.73 -12.40 0.78
CA ARG A 120 1.12 -13.63 1.48
C ARG A 120 1.83 -13.38 2.81
N PHE A 121 2.85 -12.54 2.79
CA PHE A 121 3.74 -12.38 3.95
C PHE A 121 3.03 -11.64 5.09
N GLU A 122 2.24 -10.62 4.79
CA GLU A 122 1.45 -9.92 5.80
C GLU A 122 0.27 -10.78 6.30
N LEU A 123 -0.23 -11.70 5.47
CA LEU A 123 -1.16 -12.75 5.90
C LEU A 123 -0.50 -13.78 6.81
N GLU A 124 0.80 -14.02 6.68
CA GLU A 124 1.61 -14.86 7.58
C GLU A 124 2.18 -14.07 8.77
N SER A 125 1.75 -12.81 8.96
CA SER A 125 2.19 -11.92 10.05
C SER A 125 3.65 -11.44 9.95
N HIS A 126 4.16 -11.27 8.74
CA HIS A 126 5.50 -10.78 8.45
C HIS A 126 5.52 -9.40 7.79
N ILE A 127 6.72 -8.85 7.63
CA ILE A 127 7.06 -7.64 6.87
C ILE A 127 6.27 -6.40 7.33
N TRP A 128 5.17 -6.05 6.67
CA TRP A 128 4.36 -4.86 6.98
C TRP A 128 3.19 -5.16 7.93
N HIS A 129 3.02 -6.40 8.39
CA HIS A 129 1.80 -6.86 9.07
C HIS A 129 1.32 -5.92 10.19
N ASP A 130 2.17 -5.65 11.19
CA ASP A 130 1.78 -4.89 12.37
C ASP A 130 1.51 -3.43 12.05
N SER A 131 2.38 -2.80 11.26
CA SER A 131 2.22 -1.39 10.89
C SER A 131 1.02 -1.19 9.96
N PHE A 132 0.76 -2.11 9.03
CA PHE A 132 -0.44 -2.11 8.21
C PHE A 132 -1.71 -2.27 9.05
N ARG A 133 -1.71 -3.17 10.04
CA ARG A 133 -2.84 -3.30 10.98
C ARG A 133 -3.11 -2.00 11.73
N LEU A 134 -2.08 -1.24 12.10
CA LEU A 134 -2.25 0.04 12.80
C LEU A 134 -2.79 1.12 11.86
N ILE A 135 -2.22 1.27 10.66
CA ILE A 135 -2.56 2.36 9.75
C ILE A 135 -4.00 2.26 9.21
N THR A 136 -4.57 1.05 9.12
CA THR A 136 -5.97 0.84 8.67
C THR A 136 -7.01 1.44 9.64
N HIS A 137 -6.62 1.74 10.88
CA HIS A 137 -7.51 2.35 11.88
C HIS A 137 -7.47 3.89 11.88
N ILE A 138 -6.59 4.50 11.09
CA ILE A 138 -6.39 5.95 11.09
C ILE A 138 -7.43 6.66 10.23
N LYS A 139 -8.14 7.60 10.85
CA LYS A 139 -9.17 8.41 10.17
C LYS A 139 -8.54 9.46 9.25
N ASN A 140 -9.35 9.93 8.30
CA ASN A 140 -9.02 11.04 7.39
C ASN A 140 -7.79 10.78 6.49
N MET A 141 -7.45 9.51 6.28
CA MET A 141 -6.43 9.07 5.35
C MET A 141 -7.02 8.02 4.41
N THR A 142 -6.61 8.09 3.14
CA THR A 142 -6.92 7.07 2.14
C THR A 142 -5.71 6.19 1.92
N LEU A 143 -5.86 4.88 2.09
CA LEU A 143 -4.83 3.89 1.76
C LEU A 143 -5.06 3.38 0.34
N ILE A 144 -4.02 3.38 -0.48
CA ILE A 144 -4.01 2.76 -1.80
C ILE A 144 -3.06 1.58 -1.72
N VAL A 145 -3.62 0.37 -1.79
CA VAL A 145 -2.91 -0.85 -1.45
C VAL A 145 -2.93 -1.81 -2.63
N GLY A 146 -1.76 -2.18 -3.12
CA GLY A 146 -1.61 -3.30 -4.06
C GLY A 146 -1.88 -4.62 -3.34
N VAL A 147 -2.68 -5.51 -3.95
CA VAL A 147 -2.97 -6.86 -3.42
C VAL A 147 -2.98 -7.88 -4.56
N ARG A 148 -2.32 -9.04 -4.41
CA ARG A 148 -2.54 -10.16 -5.34
C ARG A 148 -3.97 -10.65 -5.25
N GLU A 149 -4.59 -10.88 -6.41
CA GLU A 149 -5.97 -11.33 -6.55
C GLU A 149 -6.32 -12.51 -5.63
N GLN A 150 -5.47 -13.54 -5.59
CA GLN A 150 -5.68 -14.73 -4.74
C GLN A 150 -5.68 -14.46 -3.22
N TYR A 151 -5.12 -13.33 -2.78
CA TYR A 151 -5.07 -12.93 -1.37
C TYR A 151 -6.11 -11.87 -1.02
N LEU A 152 -6.89 -11.38 -1.99
CA LEU A 152 -7.83 -10.27 -1.77
C LEU A 152 -8.82 -10.55 -0.63
N ALA A 153 -9.46 -11.72 -0.66
CA ALA A 153 -10.40 -12.12 0.38
C ALA A 153 -9.72 -12.25 1.76
N GLY A 154 -8.58 -12.96 1.80
CA GLY A 154 -7.82 -13.17 3.04
C GLY A 154 -7.32 -11.87 3.67
N VAL A 155 -6.89 -10.90 2.85
CA VAL A 155 -6.44 -9.57 3.33
C VAL A 155 -7.61 -8.81 3.97
N LYS A 156 -8.77 -8.82 3.32
CA LYS A 156 -9.97 -8.19 3.89
C LYS A 156 -10.39 -8.82 5.20
N GLU A 157 -10.35 -10.14 5.28
CA GLU A 157 -10.71 -10.90 6.46
C GLU A 157 -9.72 -10.66 7.62
N LYS A 158 -8.42 -10.92 7.41
CA LYS A 158 -7.39 -10.84 8.45
C LYS A 158 -7.31 -9.44 9.05
N PHE A 159 -7.40 -8.40 8.23
CA PHE A 159 -7.32 -7.01 8.70
C PHE A 159 -8.69 -6.38 9.00
N LYS A 160 -9.78 -7.15 8.89
CA LYS A 160 -11.17 -6.71 9.16
C LYS A 160 -11.53 -5.43 8.39
N LEU A 161 -11.20 -5.40 7.11
CA LEU A 161 -11.40 -4.22 6.24
C LEU A 161 -12.89 -4.08 5.90
N GLN A 162 -13.63 -3.31 6.68
CA GLN A 162 -15.10 -3.27 6.59
C GLN A 162 -15.67 -2.48 5.40
N LYS A 163 -14.88 -1.59 4.77
CA LYS A 163 -15.30 -0.79 3.61
C LYS A 163 -14.11 -0.54 2.69
N THR A 164 -13.93 -1.39 1.69
CA THR A 164 -12.93 -1.20 0.64
C THR A 164 -13.60 -0.77 -0.67
N THR A 165 -12.89 -0.01 -1.48
CA THR A 165 -13.21 0.16 -2.91
C THR A 165 -12.15 -0.60 -3.70
N ASP A 166 -12.56 -1.59 -4.47
CA ASP A 166 -11.61 -2.46 -5.14
C ASP A 166 -11.62 -2.20 -6.64
N PHE A 167 -10.44 -2.08 -7.22
CA PHE A 167 -10.25 -1.97 -8.66
C PHE A 167 -9.32 -3.06 -9.13
N HIS A 168 -9.75 -3.82 -10.14
CA HIS A 168 -8.81 -4.62 -10.91
C HIS A 168 -7.85 -3.68 -11.65
N ILE A 169 -6.58 -4.04 -11.82
CA ILE A 169 -5.59 -3.16 -12.46
C ILE A 169 -5.90 -2.81 -13.92
N SER A 170 -6.73 -3.61 -14.59
CA SER A 170 -7.22 -3.33 -15.94
C SER A 170 -8.28 -2.22 -15.99
N THR A 171 -8.83 -1.80 -14.83
CA THR A 171 -9.80 -0.70 -14.76
C THR A 171 -9.18 0.56 -15.35
N ASP A 172 -9.95 1.32 -16.15
CA ASP A 172 -9.49 2.60 -16.70
C ASP A 172 -9.02 3.52 -15.56
N ILE A 173 -7.78 4.01 -15.67
CA ILE A 173 -7.16 4.89 -14.68
C ILE A 173 -8.01 6.14 -14.43
N LYS A 174 -8.71 6.68 -15.44
CA LYS A 174 -9.59 7.85 -15.29
C LYS A 174 -10.73 7.58 -14.31
N ILE A 175 -11.27 6.37 -14.28
CA ILE A 175 -12.31 5.96 -13.33
C ILE A 175 -11.74 5.94 -11.91
N ILE A 176 -10.55 5.37 -11.75
CA ILE A 176 -9.86 5.28 -10.46
C ILE A 176 -9.57 6.69 -9.92
N ILE A 177 -8.97 7.56 -10.74
CA ILE A 177 -8.63 8.95 -10.37
C ILE A 177 -9.89 9.74 -10.02
N LYS A 178 -10.96 9.65 -10.82
CA LYS A 178 -12.24 10.32 -10.52
C LYS A 178 -12.83 9.87 -9.18
N CYS A 179 -12.73 8.57 -8.88
CA CYS A 179 -13.16 8.03 -7.59
C CYS A 179 -12.31 8.63 -6.44
N MET A 180 -10.99 8.62 -6.58
CA MET A 180 -10.05 9.15 -5.57
C MET A 180 -10.24 10.65 -5.32
N GLN A 181 -10.47 11.44 -6.38
CA GLN A 181 -10.77 12.88 -6.28
C GLN A 181 -12.05 13.14 -5.49
N LYS A 182 -13.11 12.37 -5.76
CA LYS A 182 -14.38 12.47 -5.00
C LYS A 182 -14.18 12.12 -3.52
N LEU A 183 -13.35 11.12 -3.22
CA LEU A 183 -13.05 10.75 -1.84
C LEU A 183 -12.22 11.83 -1.12
N ALA A 184 -11.28 12.47 -1.82
CA ALA A 184 -10.50 13.58 -1.29
C ALA A 184 -11.39 14.82 -1.00
N SER A 185 -12.29 15.18 -1.93
CA SER A 185 -13.19 16.34 -1.74
C SER A 185 -14.18 16.15 -0.60
N LEU A 186 -14.66 14.92 -0.36
CA LEU A 186 -15.54 14.59 0.76
C LEU A 186 -14.82 14.55 2.12
N GLY A 187 -13.48 14.53 2.15
CA GLY A 187 -12.69 14.60 3.39
C GLY A 187 -12.38 16.02 3.85
N ASN A 188 -12.59 17.02 2.99
CA ASN A 188 -12.29 18.44 3.25
C ASN A 188 -13.52 19.27 3.65
N GLN A 189 -14.69 18.62 3.82
CA GLN A 189 -15.95 19.28 4.21
C GLN A 189 -16.34 19.08 5.68
N ASP A 190 -15.43 18.56 6.52
CA ASP A 190 -15.63 18.34 7.95
C ASP A 190 -14.76 19.27 8.82
#